data_AF-A0AAI9LK44-F1
#
_entry.id   AF-A0AAI9LK44-F1
#
_cell.length_a   1.000
_cell.length_b   1.000
_cell.length_c   1.000
_cell.angle_alpha   90.00
_cell.angle_beta   90.00
_cell.angle_gamma   90.00
#
_symmetry.space_group_name_H-M   'P 1'
#
loop_
_entity.id
_entity.type
_entity.pdbx_description
1 polymer ?
#
loop_
_entity_poly.entity_id
_entity_poly.type
_entity_poly.pdbx_seq_one_letter_code
_entity_poly.pdbx_strand_id
1 'polypeptide(L)'
;MLRRFASDMALSPREYTIREHRQRRRDVDVFALHTDSVLVEIQHPAGADGGVLMSYRTCRGRNDLTGGRDNAVNMETLATEQGYANLVSTLRVVAGRRS
;
A
#
# COMPACT_ATOMS: atom_id res chain seq x y z
N MET A 1 -2.11 -4.85 -10.68
CA MET A 1 -2.77 -4.98 -9.36
C MET A 1 -3.08 -3.63 -8.71
N LEU A 2 -2.09 -2.75 -8.48
CA LEU A 2 -2.30 -1.48 -7.75
C LEU A 2 -3.38 -0.54 -8.31
N ARG A 3 -3.64 -0.55 -9.63
CA ARG A 3 -4.75 0.23 -10.23
C ARG A 3 -6.12 -0.27 -9.80
N ARG A 4 -6.30 -1.59 -9.68
CA ARG A 4 -7.55 -2.18 -9.14
C ARG A 4 -7.69 -1.82 -7.67
N PHE A 5 -6.62 -1.94 -6.90
CA PHE A 5 -6.62 -1.52 -5.50
C PHE A 5 -6.97 -0.03 -5.32
N ALA A 6 -6.46 0.85 -6.19
CA ALA A 6 -6.85 2.26 -6.21
C ALA A 6 -8.36 2.46 -6.47
N SER A 7 -8.91 1.69 -7.41
CA SER A 7 -10.35 1.68 -7.69
C SER A 7 -11.15 1.19 -6.49
N ASP A 8 -10.72 0.10 -5.85
CA ASP A 8 -11.34 -0.43 -4.64
C ASP A 8 -11.21 0.54 -3.46
N MET A 9 -10.21 1.41 -3.45
CA MET A 9 -10.07 2.52 -2.50
C MET A 9 -10.92 3.76 -2.86
N ALA A 10 -11.72 3.70 -3.94
CA ALA A 10 -12.49 4.81 -4.49
C ALA A 10 -11.62 6.05 -4.79
N LEU A 11 -10.41 5.84 -5.32
CA LEU A 11 -9.48 6.90 -5.73
C LEU A 11 -9.66 7.22 -7.21
N SER A 12 -9.77 8.51 -7.54
CA SER A 12 -9.60 8.98 -8.92
C SER A 12 -8.12 8.97 -9.33
N PRO A 13 -7.81 8.88 -10.64
CA PRO A 13 -6.41 8.85 -11.12
C PRO A 13 -5.54 10.04 -10.72
N ARG A 14 -6.13 11.16 -10.30
CA ARG A 14 -5.39 12.37 -9.87
C ARG A 14 -4.99 12.33 -8.40
N GLU A 15 -5.62 11.45 -7.61
CA GLU A 15 -5.46 11.36 -6.16
C GLU A 15 -4.36 10.39 -5.72
N TYR A 16 -3.75 9.70 -6.68
CA TYR A 16 -2.66 8.80 -6.38
C TYR A 16 -1.55 8.85 -7.43
N THR A 17 -0.38 8.42 -7.00
CA THR A 17 0.74 8.08 -7.88
C THR A 17 1.11 6.63 -7.61
N ILE A 18 1.42 5.88 -8.68
CA ILE A 18 2.02 4.57 -8.56
C ILE A 18 3.50 4.72 -8.89
N ARG A 19 4.37 4.22 -8.01
CA ARG A 19 5.82 4.24 -8.20
C ARG A 19 6.36 2.83 -8.04
N GLU A 20 7.34 2.51 -8.87
CA GLU A 20 8.14 1.30 -8.76
C GLU A 20 9.58 1.73 -8.54
N HIS A 21 10.24 1.13 -7.55
CA HIS A 21 11.65 1.35 -7.32
C HIS A 21 12.31 0.11 -6.72
N ARG A 22 13.60 -0.08 -7.01
CA ARG A 22 14.39 -1.19 -6.47
C ARG A 22 15.28 -0.73 -5.33
N GLN A 23 15.13 -1.34 -4.18
CA GLN A 23 16.05 -1.19 -3.04
C GLN A 23 17.29 -2.07 -3.26
N ARG A 24 18.23 -1.59 -4.07
CA ARG A 24 19.42 -2.35 -4.52
C ARG A 24 20.21 -3.02 -3.39
N ARG A 25 20.34 -2.36 -2.23
CA ARG A 25 21.09 -2.92 -1.08
C ARG A 25 20.41 -4.14 -0.44
N ARG A 26 19.10 -4.27 -0.60
CA ARG A 26 18.30 -5.36 -0.01
C ARG A 26 17.78 -6.34 -1.07
N ASP A 27 18.07 -6.06 -2.34
CA ASP A 27 17.54 -6.75 -3.50
C ASP A 27 16.01 -6.93 -3.46
N VAL A 28 15.30 -5.83 -3.17
CA VAL A 28 13.83 -5.81 -3.06
C VAL A 28 13.25 -4.85 -4.09
N ASP A 29 12.29 -5.33 -4.88
CA ASP A 29 11.45 -4.48 -5.73
C ASP A 29 10.27 -3.96 -4.91
N VAL A 30 10.01 -2.65 -4.96
CA VAL A 30 8.98 -1.99 -4.17
C VAL A 30 8.00 -1.28 -5.08
N PHE A 31 6.73 -1.64 -4.93
CA PHE A 31 5.60 -1.03 -5.62
C PHE A 31 4.80 -0.21 -4.62
N ALA A 32 4.69 1.09 -4.86
CA ALA A 32 4.05 2.03 -3.97
C ALA A 32 2.82 2.65 -4.64
N LEU A 33 1.71 2.71 -3.90
CA LEU A 33 0.58 3.60 -4.19
C LEU A 33 0.57 4.71 -3.16
N HIS A 34 0.75 5.96 -3.61
CA HIS A 34 0.88 7.11 -2.73
C HIS A 34 -0.23 8.12 -3.01
N THR A 35 -1.03 8.43 -1.99
CA THR A 35 -2.04 9.51 -1.98
C THR A 35 -1.56 10.66 -1.10
N ASP A 36 -2.37 11.71 -0.93
CA ASP A 36 -2.05 12.79 0.00
C ASP A 36 -2.21 12.39 1.49
N SER A 37 -2.85 11.25 1.79
CA SER A 37 -3.16 10.82 3.16
C SER A 37 -2.60 9.43 3.52
N VAL A 38 -2.29 8.58 2.55
CA VAL A 38 -1.78 7.23 2.78
C VAL A 38 -0.76 6.84 1.72
N LEU A 39 0.31 6.18 2.17
CA LEU A 39 1.26 5.46 1.34
C LEU A 39 1.11 3.96 1.63
N VAL A 40 0.85 3.19 0.58
CA VAL A 40 0.78 1.73 0.60
C VAL A 40 1.97 1.19 -0.19
N GLU A 41 2.73 0.29 0.40
CA GLU A 41 3.90 -0.32 -0.21
C GLU A 41 3.76 -1.84 -0.25
N ILE A 42 4.14 -2.41 -1.39
CA ILE A 42 4.28 -3.85 -1.60
C ILE A 42 5.75 -4.09 -1.91
N GLN A 43 6.42 -4.84 -1.05
CA GLN A 43 7.81 -5.23 -1.18
C GLN A 43 7.86 -6.67 -1.69
N HIS A 44 8.63 -6.88 -2.75
CA HIS A 44 8.85 -8.17 -3.38
C HIS A 44 10.36 -8.47 -3.33
N PRO A 45 10.86 -9.11 -2.27
CA PRO A 45 12.25 -9.51 -2.17
C PRO A 45 12.62 -10.49 -3.28
N ALA A 46 13.82 -10.35 -3.84
CA ALA A 46 14.36 -11.32 -4.77
C ALA A 46 14.81 -12.58 -4.00
N GLY A 47 14.10 -13.69 -4.20
CA GLY A 47 14.45 -14.99 -3.61
C GLY A 47 13.23 -15.86 -3.32
N ALA A 48 13.42 -17.20 -3.34
CA ALA A 48 12.35 -18.18 -3.17
C ALA A 48 11.68 -18.14 -1.78
N ASP A 49 12.39 -17.63 -0.77
CA ASP A 49 11.95 -17.65 0.63
C ASP A 49 11.37 -16.30 1.13
N GLY A 50 11.42 -15.25 0.30
CA GLY A 50 11.24 -13.87 0.76
C GLY A 50 9.82 -13.42 1.04
N GLY A 51 8.81 -14.08 0.46
CA GLY A 51 7.40 -13.72 0.56
C GLY A 51 7.08 -12.29 0.08
N VAL A 52 5.83 -12.05 -0.33
CA VAL A 52 5.39 -10.67 -0.56
C VAL A 52 5.15 -10.02 0.80
N LEU A 53 5.68 -8.82 1.03
CA LEU A 53 5.35 -8.02 2.21
C LEU A 53 4.52 -6.82 1.78
N MET A 54 3.51 -6.49 2.58
CA MET A 54 2.69 -5.30 2.36
C MET A 54 2.65 -4.47 3.63
N SER A 55 2.75 -3.16 3.48
CA SER A 55 2.57 -2.23 4.58
C SER A 55 1.88 -0.94 4.14
N TYR A 56 1.40 -0.18 5.11
CA TYR A 56 0.88 1.16 4.87
C TYR A 56 1.24 2.12 6.00
N ARG A 57 1.28 3.40 5.66
CA ARG A 57 1.48 4.49 6.62
C ARG A 57 0.62 5.69 6.25
N THR A 58 0.28 6.52 7.24
CA THR A 58 -0.36 7.81 6.98
C THR A 58 0.66 8.83 6.50
N CYS A 59 0.24 9.74 5.64
CA CYS A 59 1.07 10.79 5.05
C CYS A 59 0.40 12.17 5.23
N ARG A 60 1.21 13.22 5.26
CA ARG A 60 0.76 14.62 5.17
C ARG A 60 1.08 15.22 3.80
N GLY A 61 0.59 14.56 2.75
CA GLY A 61 0.83 14.88 1.36
C GLY A 61 1.81 13.92 0.69
N ARG A 62 1.79 13.88 -0.66
CA ARG A 62 2.58 12.96 -1.50
C ARG A 62 4.11 13.06 -1.41
N ASN A 63 4.64 14.05 -0.71
CA ASN A 63 6.08 14.21 -0.48
C ASN A 63 6.49 13.83 0.95
N ASP A 64 5.53 13.45 1.80
CA ASP A 64 5.81 13.00 3.16
C ASP A 64 6.30 11.55 3.16
N LEU A 65 7.62 11.39 3.19
CA LEU A 65 8.29 10.09 3.32
C LEU A 65 8.55 9.71 4.79
N THR A 66 8.17 10.59 5.72
CA THR A 66 8.47 10.52 7.16
C THR A 66 7.22 10.39 8.02
N GLY A 67 6.07 10.14 7.40
CA GLY A 67 4.75 10.19 8.03
C GLY A 67 4.51 9.18 9.16
N GLY A 68 3.28 8.69 9.29
CA GLY A 68 2.89 7.79 10.36
C GLY A 68 3.74 6.51 10.44
N ARG A 69 3.57 5.79 11.55
CA ARG A 69 4.19 4.47 11.74
C ARG A 69 3.86 3.54 10.56
N ASP A 70 4.83 2.73 10.17
CA ASP A 70 4.65 1.66 9.19
C ASP A 70 3.80 0.53 9.80
N ASN A 71 2.69 0.21 9.14
CA ASN A 71 1.74 -0.81 9.58
C ASN A 71 1.85 -2.00 8.64
N ALA A 72 2.46 -3.09 9.13
CA ALA A 72 2.54 -4.34 8.39
C ALA A 72 1.13 -4.94 8.20
N VAL A 73 0.87 -5.46 7.00
CA VAL A 73 -0.37 -6.15 6.67
C VAL A 73 -0.11 -7.65 6.65
N ASN A 74 -0.94 -8.42 7.35
CA ASN A 74 -0.86 -9.87 7.31
C ASN A 74 -1.36 -10.39 5.95
N MET A 75 -0.45 -10.97 5.16
CA MET A 75 -0.76 -11.52 3.83
C MET A 75 -1.67 -12.75 3.87
N GLU A 76 -1.64 -13.53 4.95
CA GLU A 76 -2.55 -14.68 5.12
C GLU A 76 -4.00 -14.22 5.20
N THR A 77 -4.25 -13.11 5.88
CA THR A 77 -5.58 -12.49 5.95
C THR A 77 -6.04 -12.01 4.57
N LEU A 78 -5.13 -11.45 3.77
CA LEU A 78 -5.43 -10.97 2.41
C LEU A 78 -5.72 -12.09 1.40
N ALA A 79 -5.37 -13.33 1.71
CA ALA A 79 -5.71 -14.48 0.87
C ALA A 79 -7.23 -14.75 0.85
N THR A 80 -8.00 -14.12 1.74
CA THR A 80 -9.47 -14.22 1.81
C THR A 80 -10.14 -12.96 1.27
N GLU A 81 -11.30 -13.11 0.63
CA GLU A 81 -12.10 -11.97 0.16
C GLU A 81 -12.50 -11.04 1.32
N GLN A 82 -12.89 -11.62 2.46
CA GLN A 82 -13.26 -10.85 3.65
C GLN A 82 -12.08 -10.05 4.21
N GLY A 83 -10.89 -10.66 4.27
CA GLY A 83 -9.69 -9.97 4.74
C GLY A 83 -9.27 -8.84 3.82
N TYR A 84 -9.37 -9.04 2.50
CA TYR A 84 -9.14 -7.97 1.52
C TYR A 84 -10.16 -6.83 1.68
N ALA A 85 -11.46 -7.15 1.79
CA ALA A 85 -12.52 -6.16 1.98
C ALA A 85 -12.32 -5.34 3.28
N ASN A 86 -11.92 -6.01 4.38
CA ASN A 86 -11.61 -5.37 5.65
C ASN A 86 -10.42 -4.41 5.53
N LEU A 87 -9.36 -4.79 4.81
CA LEU A 87 -8.22 -3.93 4.54
C LEU A 87 -8.66 -2.68 3.76
N VAL A 88 -9.40 -2.85 2.67
CA VAL A 88 -9.88 -1.73 1.84
C VAL A 88 -10.75 -0.78 2.66
N SER A 89 -11.67 -1.32 3.47
CA SER A 89 -12.52 -0.52 4.37
C SER A 89 -11.68 0.30 5.36
N THR A 90 -10.69 -0.35 6.00
CA THR A 90 -9.78 0.31 6.95
C THR A 90 -9.01 1.44 6.27
N LEU A 91 -8.44 1.18 5.08
CA LEU A 91 -7.62 2.15 4.38
C LEU A 91 -8.43 3.31 3.81
N ARG A 92 -9.68 3.09 3.39
CA ARG A 92 -10.60 4.18 3.05
C ARG A 92 -10.79 5.11 4.26
N VAL A 93 -11.05 4.58 5.45
CA VAL A 93 -11.18 5.37 6.68
C VAL A 93 -9.89 6.14 6.99
N VAL A 94 -8.73 5.47 6.96
CA VAL A 94 -7.42 6.09 7.19
C VAL A 94 -7.14 7.20 6.17
N ALA A 95 -7.56 7.00 4.92
CA ALA A 95 -7.41 7.99 3.86
C ALA A 95 -8.43 9.15 3.95
N GLY A 96 -9.29 9.18 4.97
CA GLY A 96 -10.33 10.20 5.14
C GLY A 96 -11.54 10.02 4.22
N ARG A 97 -11.69 8.83 3.63
CA ARG A 97 -12.75 8.48 2.68
C ARG A 97 -13.78 7.66 3.44
N ARG A 98 -14.85 8.30 3.90
CA ARG A 98 -16.02 7.57 4.43
C ARG A 98 -16.84 7.06 3.25
N SER A 99 -17.26 5.80 3.33
CA SER A 99 -18.19 5.15 2.39
C SER A 99 -19.47 5.96 2.20
#